data_AF-A0A9D5T5G8-F1
#
_entry.id   AF-A0A9D5T5G8-F1
#
_cell.length_a   1.000
_cell.length_b   1.000
_cell.length_c   1.000
_cell.angle_alpha   90.00
_cell.angle_beta   90.00
_cell.angle_gamma   90.00
#
_symmetry.space_group_name_H-M   'P 1'
#
loop_
_entity.id
_entity.type
_entity.pdbx_description
1 polymer ?
#
loop_
_entity_poly.entity_id
_entity_poly.type
_entity_poly.pdbx_seq_one_letter_code
_entity_poly.pdbx_strand_id
1 'polypeptide(L)'
;MDIHSKFLSILISFSLLICTVFFNPVNADTQKMGYISKTSVNIRSDASTGSSVVENVSKIHVNIIGSKNDTANNKNPSTNKVYLWYKISFASSSKTVEGYVREDLIEIINVTVDSLFENKLKNFPKSYHKSLILLHSLYPNWTFTADKVPTGFSKTVNSFDNLFYKLVQTSHNSLRSMRKGCYDWNNKKFIETDSGGWYGASREVIAFYLDPRNFLNDTDIYQYLQQSYDKSSQNLAGVKDIVKDTFLDATISDKNDSYNGKHFAEVIIDAANSSGVNPYVLASIIIQEQGKNGSSLSDGVSYSGKKVYNFFNFGASGKNKTEVVNNGAKYAYNQGWTSRSSSIINGAKKYASDYIKEGQDTYFYKNYNILNPNKLWHQYAQNVADSRNSGKILKSVYSDQKNINVNFRIPVFNDLPDDISAYPPSNSKLNNYYFSDITASGLTPSFERYTYEYALSVKDSSVVKVTVPSGASFYGSKTVSLKKGQNTVKIAVTSQTGYSTTYTIDVEAKKKCNLVFSVTEEVGATASNGKVTLGDTNSDGKVTISDLANVRLHLLSIRKLKNNALIGADTNKDNKVTIIDLANIRLYLLGKIKLK
;
A
#
# COMPACT_ATOMS: atom_id res chain seq x y z
N MET A 1 16.39 -73.49 28.43
CA MET A 1 15.60 -72.40 29.05
C MET A 1 15.73 -71.20 28.14
N ASP A 2 14.97 -71.16 27.05
CA ASP A 2 13.60 -70.60 26.94
C ASP A 2 13.67 -69.11 26.58
N ILE A 3 12.93 -68.49 25.66
CA ILE A 3 12.03 -68.83 24.54
C ILE A 3 11.79 -67.44 23.86
N HIS A 4 11.63 -67.42 22.52
CA HIS A 4 10.94 -66.42 21.65
C HIS A 4 11.01 -64.88 21.88
N SER A 5 11.48 -64.08 20.91
CA SER A 5 10.78 -63.50 19.73
C SER A 5 9.80 -62.33 19.98
N LYS A 6 9.95 -61.27 19.15
CA LYS A 6 9.06 -60.13 18.83
C LYS A 6 9.06 -58.92 19.79
N PHE A 7 9.43 -57.72 19.32
CA PHE A 7 8.56 -56.77 18.62
C PHE A 7 9.30 -55.44 18.38
N LEU A 8 9.12 -54.90 17.18
CA LEU A 8 9.48 -53.56 16.72
C LEU A 8 8.78 -52.49 17.59
N SER A 9 9.52 -51.50 18.10
CA SER A 9 8.95 -50.31 18.75
C SER A 9 9.51 -49.01 18.15
N ILE A 10 8.55 -48.12 17.88
CA ILE A 10 8.59 -46.79 17.28
C ILE A 10 9.08 -45.76 18.30
N LEU A 11 9.82 -44.72 17.86
CA LEU A 11 9.68 -43.29 18.25
C LEU A 11 10.85 -42.48 17.64
N ILE A 12 10.63 -41.79 16.52
CA ILE A 12 10.55 -40.32 16.41
C ILE A 12 11.55 -39.58 17.32
N SER A 13 12.67 -39.16 16.75
CA SER A 13 13.52 -38.11 17.32
C SER A 13 13.64 -36.94 16.34
N PHE A 14 13.11 -35.82 16.81
CA PHE A 14 13.37 -34.46 16.37
C PHE A 14 14.88 -34.23 16.20
N SER A 15 15.34 -33.86 15.00
CA SER A 15 16.61 -33.15 14.86
C SER A 15 16.34 -31.65 14.95
N LEU A 16 16.20 -31.20 16.19
CA LEU A 16 16.31 -29.79 16.57
C LEU A 16 17.78 -29.39 16.35
N LEU A 17 18.04 -28.49 15.40
CA LEU A 17 19.36 -27.88 15.28
C LEU A 17 19.50 -26.88 16.44
N ILE A 18 20.02 -27.36 17.58
CA ILE A 18 20.43 -26.53 18.70
C ILE A 18 21.69 -25.80 18.29
N CYS A 19 21.53 -24.57 17.80
CA CYS A 19 22.60 -23.59 17.79
C CYS A 19 22.50 -22.84 19.13
N THR A 20 23.33 -23.21 20.10
CA THR A 20 23.46 -22.50 21.38
C THR A 20 24.00 -21.10 21.12
N VAL A 21 23.10 -20.13 20.96
CA VAL A 21 23.45 -18.71 21.02
C VAL A 21 23.52 -18.37 22.51
N PHE A 22 24.70 -17.94 22.96
CA PHE A 22 24.85 -17.33 24.28
C PHE A 22 23.80 -16.23 24.45
N PHE A 23 22.92 -16.39 25.44
CA PHE A 23 22.08 -15.30 25.92
C PHE A 23 22.99 -14.26 26.57
N ASN A 24 23.52 -13.35 25.76
CA ASN A 24 23.89 -12.05 26.27
C ASN A 24 22.59 -11.35 26.69
N PRO A 25 22.49 -10.81 27.91
CA PRO A 25 21.41 -9.89 28.21
C PRO A 25 21.49 -8.77 27.16
N VAL A 26 20.39 -8.58 26.42
CA VAL A 26 20.23 -7.43 25.54
C VAL A 26 20.22 -6.21 26.44
N ASN A 27 21.41 -5.67 26.72
CA ASN A 27 21.51 -4.26 27.06
C ASN A 27 20.84 -3.54 25.91
N ALA A 28 19.82 -2.74 26.22
CA ALA A 28 19.21 -1.83 25.28
C ALA A 28 20.34 -0.93 24.77
N ASP A 29 20.91 -1.28 23.62
CA ASP A 29 21.92 -0.48 22.95
C ASP A 29 21.25 0.86 22.69
N THR A 30 21.71 1.91 23.36
CA THR A 30 21.10 3.25 23.32
C THR A 30 21.12 3.74 21.88
N GLN A 31 20.00 3.51 21.17
CA GLN A 31 19.86 3.78 19.75
C GLN A 31 19.96 5.30 19.54
N LYS A 32 21.01 5.74 18.84
CA LYS A 32 21.18 7.15 18.47
C LYS A 32 20.39 7.45 17.20
N MET A 33 19.81 8.63 17.14
CA MET A 33 19.04 9.09 16.00
C MET A 33 19.59 10.41 15.49
N GLY A 34 19.25 10.76 14.25
CA GLY A 34 19.50 12.12 13.82
C GLY A 34 18.53 12.63 12.77
N TYR A 35 18.55 13.95 12.61
CA TYR A 35 17.74 14.69 11.65
C TYR A 35 18.62 15.38 10.63
N ILE A 36 18.36 15.11 9.36
CA ILE A 36 19.00 15.80 8.25
C ILE A 36 18.12 16.99 7.90
N SER A 37 18.44 18.16 8.45
CA SER A 37 17.63 19.39 8.31
C SER A 37 17.79 20.09 6.97
N LYS A 38 18.87 19.80 6.24
CA LYS A 38 19.17 20.40 4.94
C LYS A 38 18.40 19.71 3.81
N THR A 39 18.24 20.42 2.70
CA THR A 39 17.73 19.89 1.44
C THR A 39 18.86 19.34 0.59
N SER A 40 18.54 18.35 -0.24
CA SER A 40 19.44 17.70 -1.20
C SER A 40 20.76 17.20 -0.61
N VAL A 41 20.68 16.47 0.51
CA VAL A 41 21.82 15.83 1.15
C VAL A 41 22.07 14.46 0.51
N ASN A 42 23.29 14.25 0.04
CA ASN A 42 23.72 12.97 -0.52
C ASN A 42 24.08 11.98 0.60
N ILE A 43 23.36 10.87 0.65
CA ILE A 43 23.70 9.71 1.45
C ILE A 43 24.66 8.85 0.65
N ARG A 44 25.78 8.47 1.25
CA ARG A 44 26.92 7.89 0.54
C ARG A 44 27.17 6.42 0.89
N SER A 45 27.77 5.68 -0.01
CA SER A 45 28.07 4.24 0.19
C SER A 45 29.17 4.00 1.22
N ASP A 46 30.07 4.96 1.44
CA ASP A 46 31.09 4.91 2.49
C ASP A 46 31.34 6.32 3.08
N ALA A 47 32.12 6.40 4.16
CA ALA A 47 32.52 7.62 4.86
C ALA A 47 33.55 8.44 4.06
N SER A 48 33.13 8.98 2.91
CA SER A 48 34.00 9.74 1.99
C SER A 48 33.18 10.57 1.02
N THR A 49 33.59 11.81 0.73
CA THR A 49 32.94 12.66 -0.29
C THR A 49 33.15 12.17 -1.73
N GLY A 50 34.05 11.20 -1.95
CA GLY A 50 34.32 10.58 -3.26
C GLY A 50 33.53 9.30 -3.51
N SER A 51 32.88 8.71 -2.49
CA SER A 51 32.14 7.46 -2.70
C SER A 51 30.80 7.72 -3.40
N SER A 52 30.25 6.65 -4.01
CA SER A 52 28.98 6.71 -4.73
C SER A 52 27.83 7.19 -3.83
N VAL A 53 26.93 7.96 -4.42
CA VAL A 53 25.68 8.38 -3.78
C VAL A 53 24.69 7.23 -3.84
N VAL A 54 24.15 6.84 -2.69
CA VAL A 54 23.13 5.79 -2.55
C VAL A 54 21.73 6.37 -2.67
N GLU A 55 21.51 7.57 -2.13
CA GLU A 55 20.22 8.27 -2.14
C GLU A 55 20.44 9.78 -1.93
N ASN A 56 19.57 10.62 -2.49
CA ASN A 56 19.52 12.06 -2.18
C ASN A 56 18.27 12.34 -1.32
N VAL A 57 18.46 12.91 -0.15
CA VAL A 57 17.38 13.12 0.82
C VAL A 57 17.23 14.59 1.20
N SER A 58 16.06 14.96 1.70
CA SER A 58 15.78 16.30 2.18
C SER A 58 14.91 16.21 3.43
N LYS A 59 15.30 16.91 4.51
CA LYS A 59 14.46 17.07 5.72
C LYS A 59 13.92 15.74 6.27
N ILE A 60 14.82 14.79 6.57
CA ILE A 60 14.45 13.42 6.97
C ILE A 60 15.06 13.01 8.31
N HIS A 61 14.31 12.22 9.07
CA HIS A 61 14.78 11.52 10.27
C HIS A 61 15.42 10.18 9.92
N VAL A 62 16.56 9.88 10.53
CA VAL A 62 17.35 8.67 10.24
C VAL A 62 17.80 7.99 11.52
N ASN A 63 17.95 6.66 11.47
CA ASN A 63 18.56 5.90 12.57
C ASN A 63 20.07 5.96 12.41
N ILE A 64 20.80 6.22 13.49
CA ILE A 64 22.26 6.12 13.50
C ILE A 64 22.62 4.73 13.99
N ILE A 65 23.22 3.94 13.10
CA ILE A 65 23.58 2.54 13.31
C ILE A 65 25.09 2.33 13.42
N GLY A 66 25.85 3.42 13.46
CA GLY A 66 27.29 3.39 13.64
C GLY A 66 27.91 4.73 13.24
N SER A 67 29.23 4.80 13.35
CA SER A 67 30.00 5.96 12.91
C SER A 67 31.38 5.53 12.44
N LYS A 68 31.92 6.25 11.47
CA LYS A 68 33.23 6.01 10.87
C LYS A 68 33.88 7.36 10.58
N ASN A 69 35.16 7.52 10.88
CA ASN A 69 35.91 8.71 10.49
C ASN A 69 36.21 8.67 8.99
N ASP A 70 36.31 9.84 8.37
CA ASP A 70 36.72 9.95 6.97
C ASP A 70 38.06 9.23 6.73
N THR A 71 38.17 8.55 5.60
CA THR A 71 39.47 8.03 5.16
C THR A 71 40.38 9.23 4.86
N ALA A 72 41.60 9.24 5.43
CA ALA A 72 42.51 10.40 5.52
C ALA A 72 42.82 11.18 4.22
N ASN A 73 42.35 10.73 3.06
CA ASN A 73 42.55 11.31 1.73
C ASN A 73 41.43 12.29 1.28
N ASN A 74 40.41 12.58 2.11
CA ASN A 74 39.27 13.46 1.74
C ASN A 74 38.98 14.57 2.77
N LYS A 75 40.04 15.21 3.28
CA LYS A 75 39.91 16.35 4.20
C LYS A 75 39.19 17.53 3.54
N ASN A 76 38.47 18.33 4.33
CA ASN A 76 37.96 19.61 3.84
C ASN A 76 39.12 20.48 3.32
N PRO A 77 39.14 20.90 2.04
CA PRO A 77 40.26 21.65 1.46
C PRO A 77 40.52 22.99 2.15
N SER A 78 39.49 23.57 2.77
CA SER A 78 39.52 24.89 3.40
C SER A 78 39.88 24.84 4.88
N THR A 79 39.66 23.71 5.56
CA THR A 79 39.82 23.61 7.04
C THR A 79 40.73 22.46 7.49
N ASN A 80 41.20 21.60 6.58
CA ASN A 80 41.99 20.41 6.86
C ASN A 80 41.34 19.42 7.87
N LYS A 81 40.03 19.57 8.11
CA LYS A 81 39.25 18.79 9.09
C LYS A 81 38.91 17.40 8.51
N VAL A 82 39.11 16.36 9.32
CA VAL A 82 38.57 15.01 9.10
C VAL A 82 37.15 15.00 9.65
N TYR A 83 36.19 14.62 8.84
CA TYR A 83 34.79 14.54 9.28
C TYR A 83 34.50 13.20 9.94
N LEU A 84 33.69 13.23 11.00
CA LEU A 84 32.96 12.05 11.43
C LEU A 84 31.79 11.82 10.48
N TRP A 85 31.60 10.58 10.05
CA TRP A 85 30.45 10.15 9.27
C TRP A 85 29.60 9.20 10.10
N TYR A 86 28.30 9.44 10.15
CA TYR A 86 27.35 8.55 10.78
C TYR A 86 26.84 7.56 9.74
N LYS A 87 26.95 6.26 10.06
CA LYS A 87 26.25 5.23 9.31
C LYS A 87 24.78 5.32 9.71
N ILE A 88 23.92 5.49 8.72
CA ILE A 88 22.49 5.72 8.92
C ILE A 88 21.64 4.69 8.18
N SER A 89 20.43 4.49 8.70
CA SER A 89 19.40 3.65 8.07
C SER A 89 18.04 4.35 8.13
N PHE A 90 17.35 4.45 7.00
CA PHE A 90 16.03 5.08 6.90
C PHE A 90 15.17 4.43 5.81
N ALA A 91 13.85 4.57 5.93
CA ALA A 91 12.91 4.15 4.90
C ALA A 91 12.85 5.21 3.79
N SER A 92 13.17 4.81 2.56
CA SER A 92 12.85 5.54 1.33
C SER A 92 11.50 5.04 0.78
N SER A 93 10.93 5.74 -0.20
CA SER A 93 9.60 5.48 -0.78
C SER A 93 9.37 4.04 -1.28
N SER A 94 10.43 3.25 -1.48
CA SER A 94 10.38 1.89 -2.03
C SER A 94 11.29 0.87 -1.35
N LYS A 95 12.14 1.27 -0.40
CA LYS A 95 13.14 0.39 0.26
C LYS A 95 13.70 1.01 1.52
N THR A 96 14.29 0.19 2.40
CA THR A 96 15.23 0.67 3.42
C THR A 96 16.56 1.01 2.76
N VAL A 97 17.11 2.17 3.08
CA VAL A 97 18.42 2.65 2.58
C VAL A 97 19.39 2.71 3.75
N GLU A 98 20.57 2.14 3.56
CA GLU A 98 21.73 2.37 4.42
C GLU A 98 22.81 3.15 3.69
N GLY A 99 23.51 4.00 4.43
CA GLY A 99 24.67 4.71 3.92
C GLY A 99 25.27 5.63 4.99
N TYR A 100 26.11 6.56 4.55
CA TYR A 100 26.82 7.47 5.43
C TYR A 100 26.42 8.91 5.16
N VAL A 101 26.26 9.67 6.24
CA VAL A 101 26.05 11.12 6.23
C VAL A 101 27.08 11.78 7.13
N ARG A 102 27.55 12.96 6.72
CA ARG A 102 28.58 13.71 7.42
C ARG A 102 28.02 14.40 8.66
N GLU A 103 28.81 14.50 9.72
CA GLU A 103 28.39 15.05 11.02
C GLU A 103 27.78 16.46 10.96
N ASP A 104 28.21 17.33 10.05
CA ASP A 104 27.72 18.71 9.85
C ASP A 104 26.43 18.79 9.00
N LEU A 105 25.91 17.64 8.58
CA LEU A 105 24.68 17.49 7.80
C LEU A 105 23.58 16.74 8.59
N ILE A 106 23.87 16.31 9.82
CA ILE A 106 22.94 15.58 10.68
C ILE A 106 22.97 16.16 12.10
N GLU A 107 21.79 16.48 12.62
CA GLU A 107 21.58 16.85 14.01
C GLU A 107 21.32 15.59 14.82
N ILE A 108 22.11 15.33 15.87
CA ILE A 108 21.92 14.13 16.71
C ILE A 108 20.76 14.38 17.66
N ILE A 109 19.75 13.50 17.60
CA ILE A 109 18.61 13.53 18.49
C ILE A 109 18.94 12.61 19.67
N ASN A 110 19.05 13.22 20.85
CA ASN A 110 19.09 12.47 22.10
C ASN A 110 17.67 12.01 22.41
N VAL A 111 17.41 10.73 22.15
CA VAL A 111 16.13 10.11 22.43
C VAL A 111 15.98 9.95 23.94
N THR A 112 15.10 10.75 24.53
CA THR A 112 14.70 10.61 25.93
C THR A 112 13.23 10.24 25.99
N VAL A 113 12.92 9.12 26.63
CA VAL A 113 11.54 8.67 26.84
C VAL A 113 11.18 9.02 28.28
N ASP A 114 10.20 9.89 28.49
CA ASP A 114 9.70 10.15 29.83
C ASP A 114 8.87 8.96 30.34
N SER A 115 8.77 8.83 31.67
CA SER A 115 8.09 7.69 32.31
C SER A 115 6.60 7.59 31.98
N LEU A 116 5.94 8.72 31.68
CA LEU A 116 4.53 8.72 31.28
C LEU A 116 4.37 8.12 29.89
N PHE A 117 5.25 8.47 28.96
CA PHE A 117 5.23 7.92 27.62
C PHE A 117 5.66 6.45 27.57
N GLU A 118 6.64 6.02 28.38
CA GLU A 118 6.98 4.59 28.57
C GLU A 118 5.76 3.76 28.97
N ASN A 119 4.91 4.28 29.86
CA ASN A 119 3.70 3.57 30.26
C ASN A 119 2.66 3.49 29.12
N LYS A 120 2.56 4.52 28.26
CA LYS A 120 1.70 4.51 27.07
C LYS A 120 2.19 3.50 26.02
N LEU A 121 3.51 3.35 25.84
CA LEU A 121 4.11 2.41 24.89
C LEU A 121 3.73 0.95 25.16
N LYS A 122 3.46 0.57 26.41
CA LYS A 122 3.01 -0.78 26.79
C LYS A 122 1.70 -1.21 26.11
N ASN A 123 0.89 -0.24 25.66
CA ASN A 123 -0.34 -0.52 24.92
C ASN A 123 -0.10 -0.85 23.44
N PHE A 124 1.13 -0.65 22.94
CA PHE A 124 1.52 -0.92 21.57
C PHE A 124 2.42 -2.16 21.47
N PRO A 125 2.33 -2.94 20.37
CA PRO A 125 3.31 -3.99 20.08
C PRO A 125 4.73 -3.40 19.92
N LYS A 126 5.76 -4.18 20.28
CA LYS A 126 7.17 -3.77 20.19
C LYS A 126 7.58 -3.24 18.80
N SER A 127 6.98 -3.77 17.74
CA SER A 127 7.23 -3.36 16.36
C SER A 127 6.86 -1.89 16.05
N TYR A 128 6.10 -1.22 16.92
CA TYR A 128 5.72 0.19 16.80
C TYR A 128 6.66 1.12 17.59
N HIS A 129 7.28 0.61 18.66
CA HIS A 129 7.92 1.42 19.70
C HIS A 129 8.97 2.36 19.13
N LYS A 130 9.84 1.85 18.25
CA LYS A 130 10.91 2.64 17.63
C LYS A 130 10.37 3.91 16.96
N SER A 131 9.32 3.78 16.16
CA SER A 131 8.73 4.91 15.43
C SER A 131 8.00 5.88 16.37
N LEU A 132 7.30 5.37 17.38
CA LEU A 132 6.58 6.20 18.35
C LEU A 132 7.53 6.97 19.27
N ILE A 133 8.62 6.35 19.71
CA ILE A 133 9.70 6.98 20.48
C ILE A 133 10.33 8.13 19.69
N LEU A 134 10.60 7.93 18.40
CA LEU A 134 11.07 8.99 17.52
C LEU A 134 10.09 10.17 17.50
N LEU A 135 8.82 9.88 17.21
CA LEU A 135 7.79 10.92 17.09
C LEU A 135 7.63 11.70 18.39
N HIS A 136 7.62 11.02 19.53
CA HIS A 136 7.53 11.65 20.86
C HIS A 136 8.75 12.53 21.16
N SER A 137 9.95 12.08 20.80
CA SER A 137 11.18 12.87 21.00
C SER A 137 11.17 14.16 20.17
N LEU A 138 10.56 14.14 18.98
CA LEU A 138 10.44 15.29 18.10
C LEU A 138 9.30 16.22 18.49
N TYR A 139 8.22 15.65 19.02
CA TYR A 139 6.98 16.32 19.35
C TYR A 139 6.50 15.86 20.74
N PRO A 140 7.08 16.37 21.84
CA PRO A 140 6.78 15.90 23.20
C PRO A 140 5.32 16.10 23.63
N ASN A 141 4.61 17.03 23.00
CA ASN A 141 3.20 17.33 23.26
C ASN A 141 2.24 16.43 22.44
N TRP A 142 2.77 15.54 21.60
CA TRP A 142 1.94 14.59 20.86
C TRP A 142 1.58 13.40 21.74
N THR A 143 0.33 12.94 21.61
CA THR A 143 -0.15 11.76 22.31
C THR A 143 -0.58 10.69 21.32
N PHE A 144 -0.36 9.43 21.70
CA PHE A 144 -0.64 8.27 20.86
C PHE A 144 -1.57 7.32 21.62
N THR A 145 -2.69 6.99 20.99
CA THR A 145 -3.73 6.10 21.52
C THR A 145 -3.75 4.83 20.68
N ALA A 146 -3.65 3.67 21.33
CA ALA A 146 -3.72 2.36 20.69
C ALA A 146 -5.16 1.88 20.59
N ASP A 147 -5.69 1.78 19.36
CA ASP A 147 -7.03 1.28 19.09
C ASP A 147 -6.98 -0.17 18.62
N LYS A 148 -7.46 -1.09 19.47
CA LYS A 148 -7.47 -2.53 19.15
C LYS A 148 -8.47 -2.84 18.02
N VAL A 149 -7.98 -3.42 16.93
CA VAL A 149 -8.80 -3.83 15.79
C VAL A 149 -9.42 -5.21 16.06
N PRO A 150 -10.74 -5.40 15.93
CA PRO A 150 -11.42 -6.62 16.34
C PRO A 150 -11.17 -7.84 15.44
N THR A 151 -10.88 -7.65 14.15
CA THR A 151 -10.86 -8.73 13.15
C THR A 151 -9.50 -9.36 12.89
N GLY A 152 -8.41 -8.79 13.39
CA GLY A 152 -7.04 -9.19 13.00
C GLY A 152 -6.65 -8.73 11.59
N PHE A 153 -5.36 -8.58 11.31
CA PHE A 153 -4.78 -7.99 10.11
C PHE A 153 -5.11 -8.80 8.86
N SER A 154 -4.81 -10.11 8.84
CA SER A 154 -5.01 -10.94 7.65
C SER A 154 -6.48 -10.99 7.23
N LYS A 155 -7.39 -11.20 8.19
CA LYS A 155 -8.83 -11.17 7.95
C LYS A 155 -9.31 -9.79 7.51
N THR A 156 -8.76 -8.71 8.06
CA THR A 156 -9.13 -7.34 7.66
C THR A 156 -8.72 -7.06 6.21
N VAL A 157 -7.49 -7.42 5.82
CA VAL A 157 -7.03 -7.31 4.42
C VAL A 157 -7.98 -8.06 3.49
N ASN A 158 -8.32 -9.31 3.82
CA ASN A 158 -9.23 -10.13 3.03
C ASN A 158 -10.69 -9.65 3.07
N SER A 159 -11.08 -8.82 4.04
CA SER A 159 -12.43 -8.25 4.08
C SER A 159 -12.62 -7.15 3.02
N PHE A 160 -11.52 -6.59 2.51
CA PHE A 160 -11.53 -5.66 1.37
C PHE A 160 -11.53 -6.36 0.00
N ASP A 161 -11.70 -7.67 -0.02
CA ASP A 161 -11.80 -8.52 -1.22
C ASP A 161 -13.16 -8.39 -1.96
N ASN A 162 -13.95 -7.33 -1.70
CA ASN A 162 -15.19 -6.96 -2.41
C ASN A 162 -14.95 -5.79 -3.39
N LEU A 163 -15.47 -5.88 -4.63
CA LEU A 163 -15.06 -5.12 -5.84
C LEU A 163 -14.98 -3.60 -5.63
N PHE A 164 -15.79 -3.08 -4.71
CA PHE A 164 -15.99 -1.64 -4.55
C PHE A 164 -15.40 -1.05 -3.26
N TYR A 165 -14.72 -1.83 -2.42
CA TYR A 165 -14.19 -1.27 -1.17
C TYR A 165 -12.88 -0.50 -1.36
N LYS A 166 -11.94 -1.06 -2.14
CA LYS A 166 -10.61 -0.46 -2.29
C LYS A 166 -10.08 -0.53 -3.71
N LEU A 167 -9.71 0.64 -4.23
CA LEU A 167 -9.27 0.89 -5.60
C LEU A 167 -7.87 1.54 -5.63
N VAL A 168 -7.19 1.35 -6.75
CA VAL A 168 -5.93 2.00 -7.12
C VAL A 168 -6.05 2.62 -8.51
N GLN A 169 -5.53 3.84 -8.66
CA GLN A 169 -5.37 4.47 -9.98
C GLN A 169 -3.92 4.26 -10.43
N THR A 170 -3.71 3.41 -11.43
CA THR A 170 -2.35 2.99 -11.81
C THR A 170 -2.29 2.34 -13.19
N SER A 171 -1.12 2.40 -13.83
CA SER A 171 -0.77 1.62 -15.03
C SER A 171 -0.08 0.29 -14.70
N HIS A 172 0.29 0.05 -13.44
CA HIS A 172 1.04 -1.13 -13.01
C HIS A 172 0.12 -2.30 -12.64
N ASN A 173 0.23 -3.41 -13.36
CA ASN A 173 -0.58 -4.60 -13.11
C ASN A 173 -0.35 -5.22 -11.73
N SER A 174 0.87 -5.10 -11.19
CA SER A 174 1.26 -5.67 -9.90
C SER A 174 0.51 -5.05 -8.70
N LEU A 175 -0.12 -3.89 -8.88
CA LEU A 175 -0.91 -3.22 -7.86
C LEU A 175 -2.42 -3.54 -7.97
N ARG A 176 -2.83 -4.15 -9.08
CA ARG A 176 -4.23 -4.45 -9.38
C ARG A 176 -4.60 -5.84 -8.87
N SER A 177 -5.83 -5.96 -8.40
CA SER A 177 -6.39 -7.25 -7.99
C SER A 177 -6.83 -8.07 -9.20
N MET A 178 -6.70 -9.39 -9.08
CA MET A 178 -7.26 -10.34 -10.03
C MET A 178 -8.35 -11.22 -9.39
N ARG A 179 -8.97 -10.74 -8.30
CA ARG A 179 -10.11 -11.40 -7.65
C ARG A 179 -11.39 -11.30 -8.47
N LYS A 180 -12.47 -11.90 -7.97
CA LYS A 180 -13.79 -11.88 -8.61
C LYS A 180 -14.23 -10.45 -8.94
N GLY A 181 -14.49 -10.19 -10.21
CA GLY A 181 -14.93 -8.89 -10.73
C GLY A 181 -13.82 -7.89 -11.06
N CYS A 182 -12.55 -8.15 -10.71
CA CYS A 182 -11.44 -7.24 -11.04
C CYS A 182 -10.68 -7.64 -12.32
N TYR A 183 -10.78 -8.90 -12.75
CA TYR A 183 -10.10 -9.40 -13.94
C TYR A 183 -10.99 -10.37 -14.71
N ASP A 184 -11.12 -10.12 -16.01
CA ASP A 184 -11.74 -11.02 -16.97
C ASP A 184 -10.68 -12.02 -17.45
N TRP A 185 -10.78 -13.25 -16.95
CA TRP A 185 -9.86 -14.33 -17.27
C TRP A 185 -9.98 -14.84 -18.71
N ASN A 186 -11.14 -14.69 -19.35
CA ASN A 186 -11.36 -15.12 -20.73
C ASN A 186 -10.71 -14.13 -21.70
N ASN A 187 -10.94 -12.84 -21.48
CA ASN A 187 -10.39 -11.77 -22.31
C ASN A 187 -9.01 -11.28 -21.85
N LYS A 188 -8.48 -11.85 -20.76
CA LYS A 188 -7.18 -11.53 -20.14
C LYS A 188 -7.02 -10.04 -19.83
N LYS A 189 -8.08 -9.39 -19.36
CA LYS A 189 -8.14 -7.93 -19.17
C LYS A 189 -8.58 -7.56 -17.76
N PHE A 190 -7.93 -6.55 -17.17
CA PHE A 190 -8.43 -5.93 -15.93
C PHE A 190 -9.73 -5.17 -16.20
N ILE A 191 -10.66 -5.31 -15.27
CA ILE A 191 -11.94 -4.61 -15.30
C ILE A 191 -11.75 -3.29 -14.56
N GLU A 192 -11.88 -2.18 -15.30
CA GLU A 192 -11.91 -0.84 -14.73
C GLU A 192 -13.22 -0.67 -13.96
N THR A 193 -13.11 -0.31 -12.68
CA THR A 193 -14.24 -0.22 -11.76
C THR A 193 -14.90 1.15 -11.81
N ASP A 194 -14.13 2.19 -12.13
CA ASP A 194 -14.60 3.55 -12.39
C ASP A 194 -13.71 4.20 -13.45
N SER A 195 -14.30 5.08 -14.25
CA SER A 195 -13.63 5.82 -15.32
C SER A 195 -12.42 6.59 -14.80
N GLY A 196 -11.33 6.58 -15.57
CA GLY A 196 -10.10 7.31 -15.23
C GLY A 196 -8.95 6.43 -14.74
N GLY A 197 -9.01 5.13 -14.99
CA GLY A 197 -7.95 4.16 -14.69
C GLY A 197 -8.02 3.60 -13.27
N TRP A 198 -9.21 3.53 -12.68
CA TRP A 198 -9.42 2.93 -11.35
C TRP A 198 -9.67 1.43 -11.45
N TYR A 199 -8.85 0.66 -10.75
CA TYR A 199 -8.93 -0.79 -10.68
C TYR A 199 -9.01 -1.25 -9.24
N GLY A 200 -9.62 -2.42 -9.01
CA GLY A 200 -9.57 -3.07 -7.70
C GLY A 200 -8.14 -3.21 -7.19
N ALA A 201 -7.89 -2.81 -5.95
CA ALA A 201 -6.57 -2.86 -5.33
C ALA A 201 -6.17 -4.30 -4.94
N SER A 202 -4.92 -4.69 -5.20
CA SER A 202 -4.41 -6.01 -4.77
C SER A 202 -4.38 -6.12 -3.24
N ARG A 203 -4.42 -7.34 -2.70
CA ARG A 203 -4.36 -7.55 -1.25
C ARG A 203 -3.08 -7.00 -0.64
N GLU A 204 -1.97 -7.02 -1.39
CA GLU A 204 -0.65 -6.61 -0.89
C GLU A 204 -0.54 -5.09 -0.80
N VAL A 205 -1.11 -4.34 -1.76
CA VAL A 205 -1.15 -2.88 -1.63
C VAL A 205 -2.15 -2.47 -0.53
N ILE A 206 -3.26 -3.19 -0.34
CA ILE A 206 -4.16 -2.97 0.80
C ILE A 206 -3.43 -3.23 2.12
N ALA A 207 -2.68 -4.34 2.23
CA ALA A 207 -1.89 -4.67 3.41
C ALA A 207 -0.86 -3.57 3.73
N PHE A 208 -0.15 -3.06 2.71
CA PHE A 208 0.77 -1.93 2.88
C PHE A 208 0.09 -0.72 3.53
N TYR A 209 -1.09 -0.32 3.03
CA TYR A 209 -1.80 0.85 3.58
C TYR A 209 -2.50 0.59 4.92
N LEU A 210 -2.85 -0.65 5.24
CA LEU A 210 -3.43 -1.02 6.54
C LEU A 210 -2.38 -1.16 7.64
N ASP A 211 -1.13 -1.48 7.31
CA ASP A 211 -0.06 -1.67 8.28
C ASP A 211 0.43 -0.30 8.78
N PRO A 212 0.10 0.10 10.01
CA PRO A 212 0.41 1.44 10.50
C PRO A 212 1.90 1.68 10.63
N ARG A 213 2.72 0.62 10.77
CA ARG A 213 4.18 0.73 10.91
C ARG A 213 4.82 1.43 9.70
N ASN A 214 4.18 1.36 8.53
CA ASN A 214 4.61 2.09 7.33
C ASN A 214 4.48 3.62 7.44
N PHE A 215 3.64 4.12 8.35
CA PHE A 215 3.21 5.52 8.37
C PHE A 215 3.43 6.23 9.72
N LEU A 216 4.09 5.57 10.68
CA LEU A 216 4.53 6.20 11.92
C LEU A 216 5.80 7.03 11.68
N ASN A 217 5.65 8.13 10.96
CA ASN A 217 6.69 9.12 10.72
C ASN A 217 6.07 10.52 10.74
N ASP A 218 6.90 11.56 10.85
CA ASP A 218 6.49 12.97 10.96
C ASP A 218 5.68 13.50 9.76
N THR A 219 5.51 12.68 8.72
CA THR A 219 4.85 13.04 7.47
C THR A 219 3.51 12.34 7.32
N ASP A 220 3.49 11.02 7.48
CA ASP A 220 2.32 10.20 7.14
C ASP A 220 1.44 9.88 8.38
N ILE A 221 1.88 10.24 9.60
CA ILE A 221 1.12 9.96 10.84
C ILE A 221 -0.21 10.72 10.93
N TYR A 222 -0.34 11.85 10.25
CA TYR A 222 -1.54 12.69 10.28
C TYR A 222 -2.80 12.02 9.74
N GLN A 223 -2.68 10.90 9.04
CA GLN A 223 -3.86 10.08 8.72
C GLN A 223 -4.55 9.50 9.97
N TYR A 224 -3.81 9.39 11.08
CA TYR A 224 -4.27 8.93 12.40
C TYR A 224 -4.67 10.08 13.33
N LEU A 225 -4.65 11.34 12.86
CA LEU A 225 -5.04 12.49 13.68
C LEU A 225 -6.49 12.35 14.17
N GLN A 226 -6.69 12.50 15.47
CA GLN A 226 -8.01 12.51 16.09
C GLN A 226 -8.86 13.69 15.58
N GLN A 227 -10.04 13.35 15.07
CA GLN A 227 -10.97 14.28 14.44
C GLN A 227 -12.01 14.83 15.43
N SER A 228 -12.25 14.16 16.54
CA SER A 228 -13.11 14.61 17.63
C SER A 228 -12.42 15.68 18.49
N TYR A 229 -13.23 16.61 19.00
CA TYR A 229 -12.76 17.75 19.78
C TYR A 229 -12.28 17.30 21.17
N ASP A 230 -11.00 17.53 21.44
CA ASP A 230 -10.45 17.45 22.78
C ASP A 230 -10.20 18.86 23.33
N LYS A 231 -11.14 19.33 24.16
CA LYS A 231 -11.10 20.66 24.77
C LYS A 231 -9.91 20.89 25.70
N SER A 232 -9.28 19.81 26.19
CA SER A 232 -8.13 19.92 27.08
C SER A 232 -6.85 20.34 26.34
N SER A 233 -6.79 20.03 25.04
CA SER A 233 -5.58 20.19 24.23
C SER A 233 -5.75 21.23 23.10
N GLN A 234 -6.98 21.45 22.64
CA GLN A 234 -7.29 22.28 21.46
C GLN A 234 -8.01 23.58 21.87
N ASN A 235 -7.48 24.73 21.44
CA ASN A 235 -7.93 26.06 21.89
C ASN A 235 -7.85 27.14 20.79
N LEU A 236 -8.37 28.33 21.07
CA LEU A 236 -8.44 29.47 20.14
C LEU A 236 -7.08 29.91 19.60
N ALA A 237 -6.03 29.91 20.41
CA ALA A 237 -4.69 30.31 19.98
C ALA A 237 -4.18 29.37 18.88
N GLY A 238 -4.29 28.07 19.08
CA GLY A 238 -3.90 27.10 18.04
C GLY A 238 -4.75 27.21 16.77
N VAL A 239 -6.03 27.61 16.86
CA VAL A 239 -6.82 27.88 15.64
C VAL A 239 -6.28 29.10 14.91
N LYS A 240 -5.93 30.17 15.63
CA LYS A 240 -5.31 31.38 15.05
C LYS A 240 -4.00 31.05 14.34
N ASP A 241 -3.15 30.23 14.96
CA ASP A 241 -1.89 29.78 14.35
C ASP A 241 -2.11 29.00 13.05
N ILE A 242 -3.15 28.17 13.01
CA ILE A 242 -3.52 27.37 11.83
C ILE A 242 -4.07 28.22 10.68
N VAL A 243 -4.93 29.20 10.99
CA VAL A 243 -5.57 30.02 9.96
C VAL A 243 -4.69 31.17 9.46
N LYS A 244 -3.55 31.40 10.12
CA LYS A 244 -2.61 32.47 9.77
C LYS A 244 -2.26 32.46 8.29
N ASP A 245 -2.17 33.67 7.70
CA ASP A 245 -1.87 33.87 6.28
C ASP A 245 -2.88 33.19 5.33
N THR A 246 -4.13 33.04 5.78
CA THR A 246 -5.27 32.60 4.95
C THR A 246 -6.43 33.60 5.05
N PHE A 247 -7.46 33.43 4.23
CA PHE A 247 -8.68 34.25 4.29
C PHE A 247 -9.45 34.13 5.62
N LEU A 248 -9.13 33.12 6.45
CA LEU A 248 -9.67 32.93 7.79
C LEU A 248 -8.88 33.69 8.87
N ASP A 249 -7.72 34.27 8.54
CA ASP A 249 -7.00 35.22 9.40
C ASP A 249 -7.61 36.62 9.30
N ALA A 250 -8.92 36.68 9.55
CA ALA A 250 -9.72 37.87 9.34
C ALA A 250 -10.90 37.95 10.31
N THR A 251 -11.43 39.17 10.43
CA THR A 251 -12.64 39.46 11.19
C THR A 251 -13.85 39.50 10.27
N ILE A 252 -14.94 38.84 10.67
CA ILE A 252 -16.19 38.87 9.92
C ILE A 252 -16.74 40.29 9.90
N SER A 253 -16.89 40.84 8.69
CA SER A 253 -17.42 42.18 8.44
C SER A 253 -18.75 42.05 7.68
N ASP A 254 -19.80 41.63 8.37
CA ASP A 254 -21.16 41.46 7.85
C ASP A 254 -22.16 41.73 8.96
N LYS A 255 -22.86 42.86 8.89
CA LYS A 255 -23.81 43.31 9.94
C LYS A 255 -24.98 42.35 10.15
N ASN A 256 -25.27 41.49 9.17
CA ASN A 256 -26.34 40.49 9.27
C ASN A 256 -25.84 39.14 9.80
N ASP A 257 -24.53 39.00 10.04
CA ASP A 257 -23.94 37.84 10.68
C ASP A 257 -23.90 38.06 12.20
N SER A 258 -24.37 37.09 12.98
CA SER A 258 -24.35 37.17 14.45
C SER A 258 -22.93 37.23 15.04
N TYR A 259 -21.92 36.92 14.23
CA TYR A 259 -20.50 37.00 14.56
C TYR A 259 -19.82 38.24 13.94
N ASN A 260 -20.58 39.26 13.56
CA ASN A 260 -20.00 40.52 13.09
C ASN A 260 -18.97 41.08 14.09
N GLY A 261 -17.78 41.44 13.62
CA GLY A 261 -16.68 41.91 14.45
C GLY A 261 -15.90 40.80 15.18
N LYS A 262 -16.22 39.52 14.96
CA LYS A 262 -15.47 38.38 15.51
C LYS A 262 -14.46 37.81 14.52
N HIS A 263 -13.35 37.28 15.04
CA HIS A 263 -12.37 36.57 14.23
C HIS A 263 -12.95 35.23 13.77
N PHE A 264 -12.65 34.77 12.54
CA PHE A 264 -13.13 33.45 12.08
C PHE A 264 -12.68 32.30 13.00
N ALA A 265 -11.50 32.43 13.62
CA ALA A 265 -11.02 31.47 14.62
C ALA A 265 -11.99 31.29 15.81
N GLU A 266 -12.68 32.35 16.25
CA GLU A 266 -13.71 32.26 17.29
C GLU A 266 -14.91 31.43 16.80
N VAL A 267 -15.37 31.70 15.57
CA VAL A 267 -16.47 30.95 14.94
C VAL A 267 -16.14 29.46 14.78
N ILE A 268 -14.89 29.14 14.46
CA ILE A 268 -14.41 27.76 14.33
C ILE A 268 -14.39 27.05 15.70
N ILE A 269 -14.03 27.75 16.78
CA ILE A 269 -14.13 27.21 18.15
C ILE A 269 -15.59 26.93 18.51
N ASP A 270 -16.52 27.82 18.16
CA ASP A 270 -17.94 27.60 18.43
C ASP A 270 -18.56 26.51 17.56
N ALA A 271 -18.09 26.37 16.32
CA ALA A 271 -18.41 25.24 15.46
C ALA A 271 -17.91 23.91 16.06
N ALA A 272 -16.68 23.88 16.59
CA ALA A 272 -16.14 22.72 17.29
C ALA A 272 -16.94 22.39 18.56
N ASN A 273 -17.26 23.38 19.39
CA ASN A 273 -18.11 23.21 20.57
C ASN A 273 -19.49 22.64 20.21
N SER A 274 -20.07 23.09 19.10
CA SER A 274 -21.40 22.70 18.66
C SER A 274 -21.46 21.33 17.97
N SER A 275 -20.36 20.90 17.35
CA SER A 275 -20.31 19.69 16.52
C SER A 275 -19.55 18.54 17.18
N GLY A 276 -18.67 18.82 18.14
CA GLY A 276 -17.72 17.86 18.69
C GLY A 276 -16.55 17.55 17.76
N VAL A 277 -16.33 18.33 16.70
CA VAL A 277 -15.20 18.17 15.76
C VAL A 277 -14.01 18.99 16.24
N ASN A 278 -12.81 18.45 16.13
CA ASN A 278 -11.55 19.13 16.39
C ASN A 278 -11.47 20.45 15.59
N PRO A 279 -11.30 21.61 16.26
CA PRO A 279 -11.31 22.92 15.60
C PRO A 279 -10.15 23.10 14.62
N TYR A 280 -9.02 22.43 14.88
CA TYR A 280 -7.86 22.46 14.00
C TYR A 280 -8.13 21.69 12.70
N VAL A 281 -8.89 20.59 12.79
CA VAL A 281 -9.36 19.85 11.62
C VAL A 281 -10.38 20.67 10.84
N LEU A 282 -11.34 21.33 11.51
CA LEU A 282 -12.33 22.19 10.84
C LEU A 282 -11.66 23.30 10.04
N ALA A 283 -10.72 24.02 10.65
CA ALA A 283 -9.94 25.05 9.96
C ALA A 283 -9.20 24.47 8.75
N SER A 284 -8.52 23.33 8.93
CA SER A 284 -7.78 22.66 7.85
C SER A 284 -8.67 22.27 6.67
N ILE A 285 -9.87 21.71 6.94
CA ILE A 285 -10.83 21.33 5.89
C ILE A 285 -11.32 22.56 5.15
N ILE A 286 -11.68 23.63 5.85
CA ILE A 286 -12.14 24.85 5.19
C ILE A 286 -11.04 25.41 4.27
N ILE A 287 -9.79 25.43 4.72
CA ILE A 287 -8.65 25.87 3.89
C ILE A 287 -8.43 24.93 2.70
N GLN A 288 -8.59 23.62 2.88
CA GLN A 288 -8.49 22.65 1.80
C GLN A 288 -9.59 22.84 0.75
N GLU A 289 -10.84 23.04 1.20
CA GLU A 289 -12.02 23.15 0.33
C GLU A 289 -12.09 24.50 -0.39
N GLN A 290 -11.73 25.58 0.29
CA GLN A 290 -11.84 26.93 -0.26
C GLN A 290 -10.52 27.45 -0.84
N GLY A 291 -9.41 26.79 -0.55
CA GLY A 291 -8.07 27.32 -0.79
C GLY A 291 -7.67 28.39 0.24
N LYS A 292 -6.37 28.69 0.33
CA LYS A 292 -5.83 29.69 1.27
C LYS A 292 -6.45 31.09 1.11
N ASN A 293 -6.89 31.43 -0.10
CA ASN A 293 -7.45 32.76 -0.41
C ASN A 293 -8.97 32.78 -0.43
N GLY A 294 -9.64 31.67 -0.10
CA GLY A 294 -11.08 31.52 -0.25
C GLY A 294 -11.50 31.28 -1.71
N SER A 295 -12.80 31.02 -1.88
CA SER A 295 -13.44 30.80 -3.16
C SER A 295 -14.79 31.53 -3.24
N SER A 296 -15.43 31.50 -4.41
CA SER A 296 -16.78 32.07 -4.59
C SER A 296 -17.80 31.57 -3.55
N LEU A 297 -17.67 30.32 -3.10
CA LEU A 297 -18.58 29.74 -2.10
C LEU A 297 -18.32 30.26 -0.67
N SER A 298 -17.09 30.62 -0.31
CA SER A 298 -16.77 31.26 0.97
C SER A 298 -16.99 32.78 0.97
N ASP A 299 -16.87 33.43 -0.19
CA ASP A 299 -17.16 34.86 -0.38
C ASP A 299 -18.66 35.17 -0.42
N GLY A 300 -19.43 34.13 -0.75
CA GLY A 300 -20.88 34.09 -0.78
C GLY A 300 -21.43 34.28 -2.20
N VAL A 301 -22.39 33.43 -2.55
CA VAL A 301 -23.03 33.39 -3.87
C VAL A 301 -24.48 33.83 -3.73
N SER A 302 -24.96 34.68 -4.64
CA SER A 302 -26.39 34.99 -4.73
C SER A 302 -27.12 33.83 -5.41
N TYR A 303 -28.02 33.19 -4.68
CA TYR A 303 -28.86 32.10 -5.18
C TYR A 303 -30.31 32.33 -4.77
N SER A 304 -31.24 32.32 -5.74
CA SER A 304 -32.67 32.58 -5.52
C SER A 304 -32.95 33.84 -4.68
N GLY A 305 -32.22 34.94 -4.95
CA GLY A 305 -32.41 36.23 -4.27
C GLY A 305 -31.80 36.33 -2.87
N LYS A 306 -31.11 35.29 -2.38
CA LYS A 306 -30.40 35.31 -1.09
C LYS A 306 -28.91 35.09 -1.28
N LYS A 307 -28.09 35.82 -0.52
CA LYS A 307 -26.65 35.53 -0.44
C LYS A 307 -26.43 34.33 0.49
N VAL A 308 -25.73 33.31 0.02
CA VAL A 308 -25.49 32.06 0.74
C VAL A 308 -24.00 31.70 0.73
N TYR A 309 -23.56 30.95 1.74
CA TYR A 309 -22.16 30.61 1.95
C TYR A 309 -21.98 29.10 2.13
N ASN A 310 -20.90 28.53 1.59
CA ASN A 310 -20.58 27.11 1.72
C ASN A 310 -19.08 26.90 1.95
N PHE A 311 -18.66 26.86 3.22
CA PHE A 311 -17.25 26.76 3.60
C PHE A 311 -16.67 25.35 3.45
N PHE A 312 -17.51 24.33 3.29
CA PHE A 312 -17.11 22.91 3.21
C PHE A 312 -17.40 22.27 1.85
N ASN A 313 -17.78 23.05 0.83
CA ASN A 313 -18.14 22.58 -0.51
C ASN A 313 -19.21 21.47 -0.55
N PHE A 314 -20.10 21.39 0.45
CA PHE A 314 -21.15 20.37 0.44
C PHE A 314 -22.06 20.55 -0.78
N GLY A 315 -22.28 19.48 -1.54
CA GLY A 315 -23.07 19.51 -2.76
C GLY A 315 -22.42 20.24 -3.93
N ALA A 316 -21.15 20.67 -3.83
CA ALA A 316 -20.43 21.34 -4.90
C ALA A 316 -19.79 20.30 -5.84
N SER A 317 -20.59 19.73 -6.74
CA SER A 317 -20.14 18.77 -7.76
C SER A 317 -20.63 19.17 -9.14
N GLY A 318 -19.88 18.84 -10.19
CA GLY A 318 -20.27 19.15 -11.56
C GLY A 318 -19.15 18.86 -12.56
N LYS A 319 -19.48 18.91 -13.85
CA LYS A 319 -18.52 18.69 -14.94
C LYS A 319 -17.62 19.91 -15.18
N ASN A 320 -18.00 21.07 -14.65
CA ASN A 320 -17.25 22.33 -14.78
C ASN A 320 -17.45 23.23 -13.56
N LYS A 321 -16.62 24.28 -13.46
CA LYS A 321 -16.57 25.19 -12.31
C LYS A 321 -17.90 25.89 -12.02
N THR A 322 -18.63 26.32 -13.05
CA THR A 322 -19.92 27.00 -12.89
C THR A 322 -20.97 26.07 -12.27
N GLU A 323 -21.01 24.82 -12.73
CA GLU A 323 -21.93 23.82 -12.18
C GLU A 323 -21.59 23.49 -10.73
N VAL A 324 -20.30 23.31 -10.40
CA VAL A 324 -19.81 23.10 -9.03
C VAL A 324 -20.26 24.22 -8.09
N VAL A 325 -20.05 25.49 -8.48
CA VAL A 325 -20.43 26.65 -7.66
C VAL A 325 -21.95 26.76 -7.51
N ASN A 326 -22.72 26.61 -8.58
CA ASN A 326 -24.19 26.70 -8.52
C ASN A 326 -24.80 25.58 -7.68
N ASN A 327 -24.30 24.35 -7.79
CA ASN A 327 -24.78 23.23 -6.99
C ASN A 327 -24.41 23.40 -5.51
N GLY A 328 -23.20 23.90 -5.21
CA GLY A 328 -22.79 24.24 -3.85
C GLY A 328 -23.62 25.37 -3.23
N ALA A 329 -23.99 26.39 -4.02
CA ALA A 329 -24.85 27.49 -3.57
C ALA A 329 -26.30 27.03 -3.36
N LYS A 330 -26.84 26.19 -4.26
CA LYS A 330 -28.14 25.54 -4.09
C LYS A 330 -28.21 24.72 -2.81
N TYR A 331 -27.17 23.94 -2.52
CA TYR A 331 -27.07 23.18 -1.28
C TYR A 331 -27.12 24.10 -0.05
N ALA A 332 -26.28 25.14 -0.02
CA ALA A 332 -26.24 26.11 1.07
C ALA A 332 -27.58 26.84 1.28
N TYR A 333 -28.27 27.19 0.19
CA TYR A 333 -29.62 27.77 0.24
C TYR A 333 -30.61 26.84 0.92
N ASN A 334 -30.63 25.55 0.54
CA ASN A 334 -31.53 24.55 1.13
C ASN A 334 -31.23 24.28 2.61
N GLN A 335 -29.99 24.48 3.04
CA GLN A 335 -29.59 24.37 4.46
C GLN A 335 -29.77 25.67 5.25
N GLY A 336 -30.16 26.77 4.60
CA GLY A 336 -30.32 28.08 5.25
C GLY A 336 -29.00 28.74 5.66
N TRP A 337 -27.89 28.46 4.97
CA TRP A 337 -26.57 29.03 5.27
C TRP A 337 -26.43 30.44 4.68
N THR A 338 -27.17 31.39 5.25
CA THR A 338 -27.26 32.79 4.78
C THR A 338 -26.23 33.72 5.43
N SER A 339 -25.34 33.19 6.28
CA SER A 339 -24.22 33.92 6.88
C SER A 339 -22.96 33.06 6.85
N ARG A 340 -21.79 33.66 7.06
CA ARG A 340 -20.52 32.90 7.10
C ARG A 340 -20.49 32.00 8.33
N SER A 341 -20.88 32.53 9.48
CA SER A 341 -20.93 31.75 10.73
C SER A 341 -21.90 30.58 10.66
N SER A 342 -23.09 30.76 10.07
CA SER A 342 -24.06 29.68 9.94
C SER A 342 -23.56 28.56 9.03
N SER A 343 -22.85 28.90 7.94
CA SER A 343 -22.20 27.91 7.07
C SER A 343 -21.11 27.12 7.81
N ILE A 344 -20.25 27.80 8.57
CA ILE A 344 -19.17 27.16 9.33
C ILE A 344 -19.73 26.24 10.43
N ILE A 345 -20.65 26.74 11.26
CA ILE A 345 -21.18 25.99 12.42
C ILE A 345 -22.04 24.80 11.96
N ASN A 346 -22.96 25.02 11.02
CA ASN A 346 -23.86 23.94 10.58
C ASN A 346 -23.17 22.97 9.63
N GLY A 347 -22.22 23.44 8.82
CA GLY A 347 -21.33 22.57 8.05
C GLY A 347 -20.51 21.65 8.94
N ALA A 348 -19.96 22.14 10.05
CA ALA A 348 -19.27 21.32 11.03
C ALA A 348 -20.19 20.25 11.67
N LYS A 349 -21.43 20.60 12.00
CA LYS A 349 -22.43 19.63 12.51
C LYS A 349 -22.74 18.54 11.48
N LYS A 350 -22.89 18.90 10.20
CA LYS A 350 -23.08 17.94 9.10
C LYS A 350 -21.90 16.98 9.00
N TYR A 351 -20.68 17.54 9.00
CA TYR A 351 -19.45 16.75 8.96
C TYR A 351 -19.35 15.76 10.13
N ALA A 352 -19.68 16.18 11.35
CA ALA A 352 -19.66 15.33 12.53
C ALA A 352 -20.63 14.16 12.44
N SER A 353 -21.85 14.42 11.93
CA SER A 353 -22.91 13.43 11.82
C SER A 353 -22.56 12.29 10.87
N ASP A 354 -21.84 12.58 9.78
CA ASP A 354 -21.55 11.58 8.76
C ASP A 354 -20.42 10.63 9.17
N TYR A 355 -19.50 11.03 10.06
CA TYR A 355 -18.28 10.25 10.31
C TYR A 355 -17.92 10.11 11.79
N ILE A 356 -17.81 11.22 12.52
CA ILE A 356 -17.29 11.19 13.90
C ILE A 356 -18.24 10.43 14.82
N LYS A 357 -19.55 10.69 14.71
CA LYS A 357 -20.57 10.00 15.52
C LYS A 357 -20.68 8.50 15.20
N GLU A 358 -20.20 8.05 14.04
CA GLU A 358 -20.14 6.64 13.65
C GLU A 358 -18.84 5.94 14.10
N GLY A 359 -17.99 6.62 14.89
CA GLY A 359 -16.71 6.09 15.40
C GLY A 359 -15.54 6.20 14.41
N GLN A 360 -15.71 6.90 13.29
CA GLN A 360 -14.67 7.10 12.27
C GLN A 360 -13.85 8.36 12.55
N ASP A 361 -13.07 8.28 13.63
CA ASP A 361 -12.47 9.44 14.29
C ASP A 361 -11.09 9.85 13.74
N THR A 362 -10.66 9.29 12.61
CA THR A 362 -9.42 9.65 11.89
C THR A 362 -9.66 9.52 10.39
N TYR A 363 -8.84 10.13 9.54
CA TYR A 363 -8.92 9.88 8.10
C TYR A 363 -8.71 8.41 7.75
N PHE A 364 -7.86 7.71 8.50
CA PHE A 364 -7.69 6.27 8.37
C PHE A 364 -8.99 5.50 8.67
N TYR A 365 -9.68 5.80 9.77
CA TYR A 365 -10.95 5.13 10.10
C TYR A 365 -12.11 5.54 9.20
N LYS A 366 -12.09 6.75 8.63
CA LYS A 366 -13.02 7.16 7.58
C LYS A 366 -12.81 6.37 6.29
N ASN A 367 -11.54 6.14 5.92
CA ASN A 367 -11.22 5.41 4.70
C ASN A 367 -11.49 3.91 4.85
N TYR A 368 -11.14 3.29 5.98
CA TYR A 368 -11.18 1.83 6.13
C TYR A 368 -12.30 1.28 7.02
N ASN A 369 -12.78 2.05 8.00
CA ASN A 369 -13.80 1.67 8.99
C ASN A 369 -13.56 0.34 9.73
N ILE A 370 -12.30 0.00 10.00
CA ILE A 370 -11.91 -1.32 10.53
C ILE A 370 -12.27 -1.56 12.00
N LEU A 371 -12.64 -0.51 12.74
CA LEU A 371 -13.15 -0.67 14.11
C LEU A 371 -14.59 -1.20 14.12
N ASN A 372 -15.32 -1.05 13.01
CA ASN A 372 -16.66 -1.59 12.82
C ASN A 372 -16.71 -2.52 11.59
N PRO A 373 -16.28 -3.78 11.72
CA PRO A 373 -16.18 -4.71 10.58
C PRO A 373 -17.52 -5.02 9.90
N ASN A 374 -18.66 -4.75 10.56
CA ASN A 374 -19.99 -4.91 9.98
C ASN A 374 -20.40 -3.73 9.08
N LYS A 375 -19.65 -2.62 9.12
CA LYS A 375 -19.89 -1.40 8.33
C LYS A 375 -18.71 -1.03 7.43
N LEU A 376 -17.91 -1.98 6.96
CA LEU A 376 -16.81 -1.71 6.02
C LEU A 376 -17.26 -1.05 4.70
N TRP A 377 -18.55 -1.07 4.37
CA TRP A 377 -19.12 -0.36 3.22
C TRP A 377 -19.26 1.15 3.45
N HIS A 378 -19.28 1.61 4.71
CA HIS A 378 -19.42 3.02 5.08
C HIS A 378 -18.05 3.68 5.08
N GLN A 379 -17.49 3.88 3.89
CA GLN A 379 -16.14 4.45 3.71
C GLN A 379 -16.23 5.81 3.03
N TYR A 380 -15.38 6.74 3.46
CA TYR A 380 -15.26 8.06 2.86
C TYR A 380 -14.73 8.02 1.42
N ALA A 381 -13.80 7.10 1.14
CA ALA A 381 -13.17 6.97 -0.16
C ALA A 381 -12.84 5.52 -0.50
N GLN A 382 -12.82 5.23 -1.81
CA GLN A 382 -12.40 3.93 -2.32
C GLN A 382 -10.89 3.87 -2.58
N ASN A 383 -10.22 5.01 -2.79
CA ASN A 383 -8.78 5.04 -3.02
C ASN A 383 -8.01 4.56 -1.77
N VAL A 384 -7.18 3.52 -1.92
CA VAL A 384 -6.35 3.00 -0.81
C VAL A 384 -5.42 4.06 -0.21
N ALA A 385 -4.97 5.04 -1.00
CA ALA A 385 -4.05 6.07 -0.53
C ALA A 385 -4.75 7.29 0.09
N ASP A 386 -6.08 7.34 0.09
CA ASP A 386 -6.84 8.57 0.38
C ASP A 386 -6.53 9.12 1.78
N SER A 387 -6.61 8.27 2.81
CA SER A 387 -6.32 8.68 4.20
C SER A 387 -4.93 9.28 4.36
N ARG A 388 -3.93 8.71 3.69
CA ARG A 388 -2.55 9.23 3.69
C ARG A 388 -2.48 10.58 2.98
N ASN A 389 -3.15 10.72 1.84
CA ASN A 389 -3.18 11.98 1.08
C ASN A 389 -3.87 13.09 1.89
N SER A 390 -5.01 12.82 2.50
CA SER A 390 -5.71 13.75 3.41
C SER A 390 -4.83 14.10 4.63
N GLY A 391 -4.11 13.11 5.19
CA GLY A 391 -3.15 13.33 6.26
C GLY A 391 -2.03 14.30 5.88
N LYS A 392 -1.48 14.22 4.66
CA LYS A 392 -0.45 15.17 4.18
C LYS A 392 -0.96 16.61 4.09
N ILE A 393 -2.24 16.79 3.77
CA ILE A 393 -2.88 18.11 3.77
C ILE A 393 -2.90 18.65 5.20
N LEU A 394 -3.34 17.85 6.19
CA LEU A 394 -3.25 18.23 7.60
C LEU A 394 -1.81 18.54 8.01
N LYS A 395 -0.82 17.72 7.64
CA LYS A 395 0.59 17.99 7.95
C LYS A 395 0.99 19.42 7.61
N SER A 396 0.63 19.90 6.41
CA SER A 396 1.00 21.26 5.96
C SER A 396 0.49 22.39 6.86
N VAL A 397 -0.54 22.10 7.67
CA VAL A 397 -1.14 23.02 8.63
C VAL A 397 -0.49 22.91 10.01
N TYR A 398 -0.03 21.70 10.40
CA TYR A 398 0.56 21.43 11.71
C TYR A 398 2.10 21.48 11.76
N SER A 399 2.80 21.35 10.64
CA SER A 399 4.24 21.03 10.61
C SER A 399 5.16 22.08 11.24
N ASP A 400 4.72 23.34 11.28
CA ASP A 400 5.50 24.44 11.84
C ASP A 400 5.19 24.68 13.35
N GLN A 401 4.24 23.93 13.91
CA GLN A 401 3.69 24.13 15.25
C GLN A 401 4.13 23.01 16.21
N LYS A 402 5.43 22.96 16.57
CA LYS A 402 5.98 21.92 17.45
C LYS A 402 5.35 21.83 18.84
N ASN A 403 4.77 22.93 19.31
CA ASN A 403 4.22 23.05 20.67
C ASN A 403 2.72 22.76 20.75
N ILE A 404 2.03 22.56 19.62
CA ILE A 404 0.60 22.27 19.63
C ILE A 404 0.35 20.85 20.14
N ASN A 405 -0.66 20.68 20.98
CA ASN A 405 -1.07 19.37 21.46
C ASN A 405 -1.83 18.65 20.34
N VAL A 406 -1.39 17.43 20.01
CA VAL A 406 -1.96 16.64 18.92
C VAL A 406 -2.15 15.21 19.39
N ASN A 407 -3.37 14.68 19.24
CA ASN A 407 -3.65 13.28 19.57
C ASN A 407 -3.79 12.43 18.30
N PHE A 408 -3.11 11.30 18.27
CA PHE A 408 -3.17 10.31 17.21
C PHE A 408 -3.79 9.01 17.71
N ARG A 409 -4.73 8.48 16.93
CA ARG A 409 -5.43 7.23 17.17
C ARG A 409 -4.99 6.18 16.15
N ILE A 410 -4.19 5.22 16.62
CA ILE A 410 -3.41 4.31 15.78
C ILE A 410 -3.97 2.89 15.91
N PRO A 411 -4.28 2.22 14.79
CA PRO A 411 -4.78 0.85 14.83
C PRO A 411 -3.72 -0.13 15.32
N VAL A 412 -4.13 -1.08 16.17
CA VAL A 412 -3.32 -2.20 16.64
C VAL A 412 -4.04 -3.50 16.31
N PHE A 413 -3.44 -4.31 15.45
CA PHE A 413 -3.95 -5.63 15.10
C PHE A 413 -3.25 -6.71 15.95
N ASN A 414 -3.96 -7.82 16.20
CA ASN A 414 -3.47 -8.90 17.07
C ASN A 414 -2.53 -9.90 16.36
N ASP A 415 -2.46 -9.86 15.02
CA ASP A 415 -1.78 -10.83 14.13
C ASP A 415 -1.07 -10.09 12.98
N LEU A 416 -0.39 -8.97 13.28
CA LEU A 416 0.49 -8.36 12.28
C LEU A 416 1.59 -9.34 11.86
N PRO A 417 2.00 -9.34 10.58
CA PRO A 417 3.20 -10.06 10.17
C PRO A 417 4.43 -9.51 10.89
N ASP A 418 5.41 -10.37 11.17
CA ASP A 418 6.68 -9.97 11.81
C ASP A 418 7.36 -8.85 11.00
N ASP A 419 7.46 -9.06 9.69
CA ASP A 419 7.92 -8.06 8.74
C ASP A 419 6.83 -7.01 8.48
N ILE A 420 7.29 -5.77 8.27
CA ILE A 420 6.41 -4.68 7.84
C ILE A 420 5.92 -4.97 6.42
N SER A 421 4.62 -4.78 6.18
CA SER A 421 4.00 -5.03 4.88
C SER A 421 4.58 -4.07 3.84
N ALA A 422 5.47 -4.54 2.97
CA ALA A 422 6.16 -3.72 1.98
C ALA A 422 5.23 -3.26 0.84
N TYR A 423 5.52 -2.10 0.25
CA TYR A 423 4.81 -1.64 -0.94
C TYR A 423 5.16 -2.58 -2.12
N PRO A 424 4.16 -3.13 -2.85
CA PRO A 424 4.46 -4.05 -3.95
C PRO A 424 5.26 -3.35 -5.06
N PRO A 425 6.24 -4.03 -5.70
CA PRO A 425 6.99 -3.44 -6.79
C PRO A 425 6.06 -3.03 -7.96
N SER A 426 6.17 -1.79 -8.43
CA SER A 426 5.39 -1.26 -9.54
C SER A 426 5.89 -1.79 -10.89
N ASN A 427 5.20 -2.78 -11.47
CA ASN A 427 5.59 -3.40 -12.73
C ASN A 427 4.37 -4.01 -13.48
N SER A 428 4.63 -4.64 -14.62
CA SER A 428 3.60 -5.25 -15.48
C SER A 428 3.23 -6.68 -15.12
N LYS A 429 3.85 -7.28 -14.10
CA LYS A 429 3.59 -8.66 -13.68
C LYS A 429 2.21 -8.80 -13.06
N LEU A 430 1.59 -9.96 -13.26
CA LEU A 430 0.23 -10.25 -12.81
C LEU A 430 0.19 -10.84 -11.39
N ASN A 431 -0.85 -10.47 -10.64
CA ASN A 431 -1.26 -11.09 -9.37
C ASN A 431 -2.13 -12.34 -9.61
N ASN A 432 -1.69 -13.19 -10.54
CA ASN A 432 -2.42 -14.37 -11.02
C ASN A 432 -2.22 -15.60 -10.11
N TYR A 433 -2.30 -15.40 -8.80
CA TYR A 433 -2.07 -16.43 -7.77
C TYR A 433 -3.33 -17.27 -7.47
N TYR A 434 -4.19 -17.52 -8.46
CA TYR A 434 -5.39 -18.36 -8.31
C TYR A 434 -5.26 -19.56 -9.22
N PHE A 435 -5.66 -20.75 -8.76
CA PHE A 435 -5.71 -21.90 -9.67
C PHE A 435 -6.65 -21.61 -10.84
N SER A 436 -6.33 -22.16 -12.00
CA SER A 436 -7.19 -22.16 -13.17
C SER A 436 -8.15 -23.34 -13.16
N ASP A 437 -7.73 -24.47 -12.59
CA ASP A 437 -8.55 -25.65 -12.36
C ASP A 437 -8.00 -26.49 -11.21
N ILE A 438 -8.89 -27.14 -10.46
CA ILE A 438 -8.55 -28.22 -9.52
C ILE A 438 -9.58 -29.33 -9.75
N THR A 439 -9.13 -30.48 -10.23
CA THR A 439 -10.02 -31.59 -10.55
C THR A 439 -9.57 -32.87 -9.85
N ALA A 440 -10.48 -33.47 -9.08
CA ALA A 440 -10.36 -34.80 -8.52
C ALA A 440 -11.74 -35.45 -8.41
N SER A 441 -11.80 -36.79 -8.50
CA SER A 441 -13.05 -37.53 -8.31
C SER A 441 -13.53 -37.36 -6.87
N GLY A 442 -14.73 -36.80 -6.68
CA GLY A 442 -15.31 -36.55 -5.36
C GLY A 442 -14.86 -35.26 -4.66
N LEU A 443 -14.16 -34.36 -5.35
CA LEU A 443 -13.84 -33.03 -4.82
C LEU A 443 -15.13 -32.23 -4.56
N THR A 444 -15.27 -31.69 -3.35
CA THR A 444 -16.47 -30.95 -2.93
C THR A 444 -16.08 -29.66 -2.21
N PRO A 445 -16.60 -28.49 -2.59
CA PRO A 445 -17.40 -28.25 -3.79
C PRO A 445 -16.60 -28.52 -5.07
N SER A 446 -17.29 -28.51 -6.22
CA SER A 446 -16.59 -28.43 -7.51
C SER A 446 -15.72 -27.17 -7.56
N PHE A 447 -14.66 -27.22 -8.36
CA PHE A 447 -13.72 -26.11 -8.44
C PHE A 447 -14.40 -24.82 -8.89
N GLU A 448 -14.09 -23.76 -8.15
CA GLU A 448 -14.45 -22.38 -8.40
C GLU A 448 -13.22 -21.55 -8.00
N ARG A 449 -12.76 -20.67 -8.90
CA ARG A 449 -11.44 -20.01 -8.80
C ARG A 449 -11.17 -19.32 -7.45
N TYR A 450 -12.21 -18.78 -6.83
CA TYR A 450 -12.13 -18.01 -5.58
C TYR A 450 -12.69 -18.76 -4.36
N THR A 451 -12.83 -20.08 -4.47
CA THR A 451 -13.12 -20.97 -3.33
C THR A 451 -11.80 -21.57 -2.86
N TYR A 452 -11.44 -21.36 -1.59
CA TYR A 452 -10.12 -21.74 -1.07
C TYR A 452 -10.13 -23.02 -0.22
N GLU A 453 -11.30 -23.55 0.10
CA GLU A 453 -11.48 -24.69 0.99
C GLU A 453 -12.27 -25.78 0.24
N TYR A 454 -11.71 -26.98 0.21
CA TYR A 454 -12.30 -28.16 -0.43
C TYR A 454 -12.23 -29.37 0.49
N ALA A 455 -13.10 -30.34 0.23
CA ALA A 455 -13.09 -31.65 0.85
C ALA A 455 -12.94 -32.75 -0.21
N LEU A 456 -12.30 -33.85 0.16
CA LEU A 456 -12.09 -35.02 -0.71
C LEU A 456 -12.14 -36.31 0.12
N SER A 457 -12.82 -37.34 -0.36
CA SER A 457 -12.77 -38.67 0.26
C SER A 457 -12.08 -39.67 -0.66
N VAL A 458 -11.01 -40.29 -0.20
CA VAL A 458 -10.19 -41.21 -1.02
C VAL A 458 -10.15 -42.62 -0.42
N LYS A 459 -10.35 -43.64 -1.27
CA LYS A 459 -10.24 -45.06 -0.87
C LYS A 459 -8.81 -45.59 -0.98
N ASP A 460 -8.06 -45.06 -1.95
CA ASP A 460 -6.72 -45.47 -2.35
C ASP A 460 -5.89 -44.25 -2.72
N SER A 461 -4.62 -44.47 -3.08
CA SER A 461 -3.78 -43.39 -3.61
C SER A 461 -4.46 -42.77 -4.82
N SER A 462 -4.59 -41.44 -4.81
CA SER A 462 -5.43 -40.70 -5.75
C SER A 462 -4.66 -39.53 -6.36
N VAL A 463 -5.04 -39.15 -7.58
CA VAL A 463 -4.44 -38.02 -8.29
C VAL A 463 -5.39 -36.83 -8.25
N VAL A 464 -4.89 -35.67 -7.83
CA VAL A 464 -5.54 -34.37 -7.99
C VAL A 464 -4.84 -33.66 -9.14
N LYS A 465 -5.60 -33.30 -10.17
CA LYS A 465 -5.10 -32.47 -11.28
C LYS A 465 -5.25 -31.02 -10.88
N VAL A 466 -4.20 -30.23 -11.04
CA VAL A 466 -4.22 -28.79 -10.78
C VAL A 466 -3.65 -28.05 -11.97
N THR A 467 -4.31 -26.98 -12.39
CA THR A 467 -3.84 -26.11 -13.46
C THR A 467 -3.51 -24.73 -12.90
N VAL A 468 -2.30 -24.23 -13.15
CA VAL A 468 -1.92 -22.86 -12.78
C VAL A 468 -2.00 -21.92 -13.98
N PRO A 469 -2.32 -20.62 -13.79
CA PRO A 469 -2.33 -19.65 -14.88
C PRO A 469 -0.95 -19.46 -15.51
N SER A 470 -0.92 -18.97 -16.76
CA SER A 470 0.35 -18.74 -17.45
C SER A 470 1.29 -17.77 -16.71
N GLY A 471 2.54 -18.20 -16.52
CA GLY A 471 3.56 -17.46 -15.77
C GLY A 471 3.41 -17.52 -14.24
N ALA A 472 2.36 -18.16 -13.71
CA ALA A 472 2.31 -18.56 -12.31
C ALA A 472 2.96 -19.93 -12.11
N SER A 473 3.15 -20.34 -10.86
CA SER A 473 3.75 -21.63 -10.51
C SER A 473 3.02 -22.32 -9.36
N PHE A 474 3.02 -23.64 -9.35
CA PHE A 474 2.50 -24.43 -8.24
C PHE A 474 3.51 -24.44 -7.09
N TYR A 475 3.03 -24.22 -5.88
CA TYR A 475 3.80 -24.32 -4.65
C TYR A 475 3.16 -25.35 -3.71
N GLY A 476 3.93 -26.37 -3.35
CA GLY A 476 3.47 -27.48 -2.52
C GLY A 476 4.17 -28.79 -2.84
N SER A 477 3.98 -29.79 -1.99
CA SER A 477 4.49 -31.14 -2.25
C SER A 477 3.68 -31.80 -3.37
N LYS A 478 4.35 -32.33 -4.41
CA LYS A 478 3.68 -33.09 -5.48
C LYS A 478 3.12 -34.43 -5.01
N THR A 479 3.54 -34.91 -3.86
CA THR A 479 3.03 -36.13 -3.23
C THR A 479 2.92 -35.91 -1.74
N VAL A 480 1.74 -36.18 -1.18
CA VAL A 480 1.46 -36.05 0.24
C VAL A 480 1.02 -37.42 0.76
N SER A 481 1.72 -37.93 1.78
CA SER A 481 1.33 -39.18 2.43
C SER A 481 0.19 -38.92 3.41
N LEU A 482 -0.93 -39.60 3.19
CA LEU A 482 -2.14 -39.50 4.00
C LEU A 482 -2.15 -40.58 5.07
N LYS A 483 -2.54 -40.20 6.28
CA LYS A 483 -2.92 -41.14 7.34
C LYS A 483 -4.36 -41.60 7.10
N LYS A 484 -4.73 -42.78 7.62
CA LYS A 484 -6.15 -43.17 7.68
C LYS A 484 -6.93 -42.13 8.51
N GLY A 485 -8.10 -41.74 8.03
CA GLY A 485 -8.94 -40.70 8.61
C GLY A 485 -8.69 -39.32 8.00
N GLN A 486 -8.88 -38.28 8.80
CA GLN A 486 -8.80 -36.89 8.37
C GLN A 486 -7.36 -36.40 8.20
N ASN A 487 -7.12 -35.66 7.12
CA ASN A 487 -5.84 -35.02 6.80
C ASN A 487 -6.14 -33.64 6.22
N THR A 488 -5.36 -32.62 6.60
CA THR A 488 -5.46 -31.29 5.97
C THR A 488 -4.27 -31.10 5.03
N VAL A 489 -4.54 -30.95 3.74
CA VAL A 489 -3.52 -30.75 2.70
C VAL A 489 -3.58 -29.32 2.20
N LYS A 490 -2.43 -28.62 2.23
CA LYS A 490 -2.32 -27.24 1.72
C LYS A 490 -1.52 -27.22 0.42
N ILE A 491 -2.08 -26.58 -0.60
CA ILE A 491 -1.42 -26.32 -1.88
C ILE A 491 -1.55 -24.84 -2.22
N ALA A 492 -0.66 -24.29 -3.03
CA ALA A 492 -0.70 -22.88 -3.37
C ALA A 492 -0.31 -22.61 -4.83
N VAL A 493 -0.72 -21.43 -5.30
CA VAL A 493 -0.25 -20.85 -6.56
C VAL A 493 0.58 -19.62 -6.24
N THR A 494 1.80 -19.56 -6.76
CA THR A 494 2.67 -18.39 -6.70
C THR A 494 2.56 -17.63 -8.03
N SER A 495 2.09 -16.39 -7.96
CA SER A 495 1.92 -15.49 -9.11
C SER A 495 3.24 -15.01 -9.71
N GLN A 496 3.16 -14.32 -10.85
CA GLN A 496 4.31 -13.65 -11.48
C GLN A 496 4.94 -12.59 -10.57
N THR A 497 4.15 -11.93 -9.71
CA THR A 497 4.64 -10.97 -8.72
C THR A 497 5.35 -11.62 -7.53
N GLY A 498 5.26 -12.94 -7.38
CA GLY A 498 5.88 -13.71 -6.31
C GLY A 498 4.99 -13.92 -5.09
N TYR A 499 3.81 -13.31 -5.06
CA TYR A 499 2.82 -13.54 -4.00
C TYR A 499 2.02 -14.82 -4.26
N SER A 500 1.56 -15.47 -3.20
CA SER A 500 0.87 -16.77 -3.30
C SER A 500 -0.48 -16.82 -2.61
N THR A 501 -1.42 -17.62 -3.11
CA THR A 501 -2.65 -17.96 -2.39
C THR A 501 -2.67 -19.43 -2.09
N THR A 502 -3.01 -19.76 -0.85
CA THR A 502 -3.12 -21.14 -0.37
C THR A 502 -4.57 -21.60 -0.47
N TYR A 503 -4.73 -22.84 -0.90
CA TYR A 503 -5.97 -23.59 -0.90
C TYR A 503 -5.79 -24.80 0.03
N THR A 504 -6.85 -25.12 0.77
CA THR A 504 -6.89 -26.24 1.70
C THR A 504 -7.80 -27.32 1.11
N ILE A 505 -7.32 -28.56 1.18
CA ILE A 505 -8.12 -29.75 0.86
C ILE A 505 -8.12 -30.63 2.10
N ASP A 506 -9.28 -30.74 2.75
CA ASP A 506 -9.51 -31.69 3.84
C ASP A 506 -9.84 -33.07 3.25
N VAL A 507 -8.95 -34.02 3.50
CA VAL A 507 -8.96 -35.34 2.89
C VAL A 507 -9.28 -36.42 3.92
N GLU A 508 -10.42 -37.07 3.73
CA GLU A 508 -10.83 -38.28 4.46
C GLU A 508 -10.31 -39.53 3.72
N ALA A 509 -9.22 -40.11 4.22
CA ALA A 509 -8.60 -41.29 3.62
C ALA A 509 -9.03 -42.59 4.30
N LYS A 510 -9.56 -43.55 3.55
CA LYS A 510 -10.04 -44.83 4.12
C LYS A 510 -8.92 -45.76 4.59
N LYS A 511 -7.70 -45.53 4.12
CA LYS A 511 -6.46 -46.16 4.59
C LYS A 511 -5.26 -45.24 4.37
N LYS A 512 -4.10 -45.65 4.88
CA LYS A 512 -2.83 -44.98 4.55
C LYS A 512 -2.59 -45.08 3.03
N CYS A 513 -2.46 -43.95 2.35
CA CYS A 513 -2.23 -43.86 0.92
C CYS A 513 -1.52 -42.54 0.57
N ASN A 514 -1.31 -42.26 -0.71
CA ASN A 514 -0.72 -41.01 -1.17
C ASN A 514 -1.72 -40.19 -2.00
N LEU A 515 -1.72 -38.88 -1.80
CA LEU A 515 -2.33 -37.91 -2.70
C LEU A 515 -1.24 -37.35 -3.63
N VAL A 516 -1.41 -37.50 -4.94
CA VAL A 516 -0.43 -37.05 -5.94
C VAL A 516 -1.02 -35.86 -6.71
N PHE A 517 -0.26 -34.78 -6.82
CA PHE A 517 -0.66 -33.60 -7.59
C PHE A 517 -0.04 -33.64 -8.99
N SER A 518 -0.90 -33.76 -10.00
CA SER A 518 -0.52 -33.59 -11.40
C SER A 518 -0.70 -32.12 -11.77
N VAL A 519 0.42 -31.42 -12.00
CA VAL A 519 0.44 -29.97 -12.22
C VAL A 519 0.57 -29.68 -13.71
N THR A 520 -0.37 -28.92 -14.25
CA THR A 520 -0.32 -28.34 -15.60
C THR A 520 -0.29 -26.82 -15.54
N GLU A 521 0.28 -26.18 -16.55
CA GLU A 521 0.16 -24.73 -16.76
C GLU A 521 -0.92 -24.50 -17.82
N GLU A 522 -1.74 -23.46 -17.66
CA GLU A 522 -2.58 -22.98 -18.74
C GLU A 522 -1.71 -22.68 -19.96
N VAL A 523 -1.93 -23.45 -21.02
CA VAL A 523 -1.46 -23.06 -22.34
C VAL A 523 -2.27 -21.83 -22.70
N GLY A 524 -1.68 -20.65 -22.51
CA GLY A 524 -2.35 -19.41 -22.85
C GLY A 524 -2.88 -19.52 -24.26
N ALA A 525 -4.19 -19.26 -24.45
CA ALA A 525 -4.75 -19.07 -25.78
C ALA A 525 -3.77 -18.20 -26.55
N THR A 526 -3.14 -18.79 -27.56
CA THR A 526 -2.39 -18.07 -28.57
C THR A 526 -3.29 -16.94 -29.03
N ALA A 527 -2.69 -15.78 -29.32
CA ALA A 527 -3.34 -14.79 -30.17
C ALA A 527 -4.09 -15.55 -31.29
N SER A 528 -5.28 -15.06 -31.61
CA SER A 528 -6.16 -15.58 -32.65
C SER A 528 -5.40 -16.22 -33.82
N ASN A 529 -6.03 -17.18 -34.49
CA ASN A 529 -5.63 -17.68 -35.83
C ASN A 529 -5.62 -16.54 -36.88
N GLY A 530 -4.82 -15.51 -36.65
CA GLY A 530 -4.37 -14.55 -37.62
C GLY A 530 -3.30 -15.23 -38.45
N LYS A 531 -3.46 -15.14 -39.76
CA LYS A 531 -2.49 -15.55 -40.78
C LYS A 531 -1.07 -15.18 -40.34
N VAL A 532 -0.23 -16.19 -40.06
CA VAL A 532 1.18 -15.98 -39.73
C VAL A 532 1.90 -15.50 -40.98
N THR A 533 2.53 -14.34 -40.90
CA THR A 533 3.38 -13.81 -41.97
C THR A 533 4.76 -14.47 -41.88
N LEU A 534 5.20 -15.10 -42.96
CA LEU A 534 6.55 -15.68 -43.00
C LEU A 534 7.61 -14.58 -42.93
N GLY A 535 8.60 -14.82 -42.10
CA GLY A 535 9.64 -13.87 -41.72
C GLY A 535 9.30 -13.00 -40.51
N ASP A 536 8.06 -13.01 -40.01
CA ASP A 536 7.64 -12.22 -38.83
C ASP A 536 7.68 -13.09 -37.57
N THR A 537 8.66 -12.84 -36.71
CA THR A 537 8.95 -13.64 -35.50
C THR A 537 8.47 -12.98 -34.21
N ASN A 538 8.01 -11.72 -34.27
CA ASN A 538 7.49 -11.00 -33.12
C ASN A 538 5.97 -10.72 -33.24
N SER A 539 5.36 -11.13 -34.36
CA SER A 539 3.94 -10.96 -34.69
C SER A 539 3.49 -9.49 -34.77
N ASP A 540 4.37 -8.60 -35.21
CA ASP A 540 4.06 -7.17 -35.42
C ASP A 540 3.49 -6.85 -36.82
N GLY A 541 3.40 -7.87 -37.68
CA GLY A 541 2.88 -7.77 -39.04
C GLY A 541 3.90 -7.31 -40.08
N LYS A 542 5.17 -7.11 -39.70
CA LYS A 542 6.25 -6.65 -40.58
C LYS A 542 7.45 -7.59 -40.44
N VAL A 543 8.19 -7.76 -41.53
CA VAL A 543 9.46 -8.48 -41.51
C VAL A 543 10.58 -7.45 -41.47
N THR A 544 11.32 -7.41 -40.36
CA THR A 544 12.35 -6.40 -40.08
C THR A 544 13.68 -7.03 -39.64
N ILE A 545 14.70 -6.21 -39.40
CA ILE A 545 15.99 -6.69 -38.87
C ILE A 545 15.85 -7.32 -37.47
N SER A 546 14.81 -6.95 -36.71
CA SER A 546 14.49 -7.57 -35.42
C SER A 546 14.14 -9.04 -35.58
N ASP A 547 13.46 -9.41 -36.67
CA ASP A 547 13.08 -10.79 -36.96
C ASP A 547 14.28 -11.64 -37.36
N LEU A 548 15.14 -11.06 -38.20
CA LEU A 548 16.44 -11.66 -38.53
C LEU A 548 17.29 -11.89 -37.26
N ALA A 549 17.29 -10.94 -36.32
CA ALA A 549 17.99 -11.07 -35.05
C ALA A 549 17.38 -12.17 -34.17
N ASN A 550 16.05 -12.29 -34.15
CA ASN A 550 15.35 -13.33 -33.39
C ASN A 550 15.66 -14.74 -33.91
N VAL A 551 15.67 -14.94 -35.23
CA VAL A 551 16.10 -16.22 -35.85
C VAL A 551 17.56 -16.49 -35.53
N ARG A 552 18.45 -15.48 -35.58
CA ARG A 552 19.86 -15.66 -35.22
C ARG A 552 20.03 -16.07 -33.76
N LEU A 553 19.32 -15.44 -32.82
CA LEU A 553 19.35 -15.79 -31.40
C LEU A 553 18.75 -17.17 -31.11
N HIS A 554 17.80 -17.62 -31.93
CA HIS A 554 17.27 -18.98 -31.90
C HIS A 554 18.31 -20.03 -32.27
N LEU A 555 19.00 -19.81 -33.39
CA LEU A 555 20.06 -20.70 -33.86
C LEU A 555 21.24 -20.76 -32.88
N LEU A 556 21.52 -19.66 -32.18
CA LEU A 556 22.55 -19.59 -31.13
C LEU A 556 22.10 -20.18 -29.78
N SER A 557 20.88 -20.68 -29.66
CA SER A 557 20.29 -21.17 -28.39
C SER A 557 20.23 -20.12 -27.26
N ILE A 558 20.38 -18.84 -27.58
CA ILE A 558 20.27 -17.73 -26.62
C ILE A 558 18.79 -17.39 -26.35
N ARG A 559 17.92 -17.56 -27.35
CA ARG A 559 16.47 -17.32 -27.25
C ARG A 559 15.68 -18.36 -28.03
N LYS A 560 14.86 -19.17 -27.36
CA LYS A 560 14.01 -20.16 -28.06
C LYS A 560 12.72 -19.53 -28.60
N LEU A 561 12.53 -19.50 -29.92
CA LEU A 561 11.25 -19.14 -30.55
C LEU A 561 10.21 -20.22 -30.29
N LYS A 562 8.94 -19.81 -30.19
CA LYS A 562 7.80 -20.68 -29.88
C LYS A 562 6.58 -20.20 -30.67
N ASN A 563 5.62 -21.10 -30.91
CA ASN A 563 4.30 -20.77 -31.49
C ASN A 563 4.43 -20.03 -32.84
N ASN A 564 3.65 -18.96 -33.06
CA ASN A 564 3.68 -18.17 -34.31
C ASN A 564 5.07 -17.63 -34.66
N ALA A 565 5.93 -17.37 -33.67
CA ALA A 565 7.30 -16.95 -33.93
C ALA A 565 8.15 -18.06 -34.56
N LEU A 566 7.85 -19.33 -34.25
CA LEU A 566 8.50 -20.49 -34.86
C LEU A 566 7.97 -20.72 -36.28
N ILE A 567 6.66 -20.56 -36.48
CA ILE A 567 6.01 -20.65 -37.80
C ILE A 567 6.48 -19.53 -38.72
N GLY A 568 6.59 -18.30 -38.22
CA GLY A 568 7.11 -17.15 -38.95
C GLY A 568 8.61 -17.26 -39.23
N ALA A 569 9.37 -17.92 -38.35
CA ALA A 569 10.78 -18.18 -38.58
C ALA A 569 11.05 -19.29 -39.60
N ASP A 570 10.14 -20.25 -39.79
CA ASP A 570 10.27 -21.34 -40.78
C ASP A 570 9.80 -20.86 -42.17
N THR A 571 10.69 -20.16 -42.85
CA THR A 571 10.40 -19.51 -44.15
C THR A 571 10.31 -20.48 -45.32
N ASN A 572 10.92 -21.66 -45.22
CA ASN A 572 10.89 -22.69 -46.27
C ASN A 572 9.84 -23.80 -45.98
N LYS A 573 9.18 -23.76 -44.81
CA LYS A 573 8.10 -24.66 -44.37
C LYS A 573 8.57 -26.11 -44.21
N ASP A 574 9.83 -26.32 -43.83
CA ASP A 574 10.38 -27.66 -43.60
C ASP A 574 10.22 -28.16 -42.15
N ASN A 575 9.51 -27.39 -41.31
CA ASN A 575 9.29 -27.57 -39.88
C ASN A 575 10.56 -27.44 -39.02
N LYS A 576 11.64 -26.85 -39.55
CA LYS A 576 12.89 -26.59 -38.83
C LYS A 576 13.34 -25.17 -39.08
N VAL A 577 13.71 -24.45 -38.02
CA VAL A 577 14.37 -23.15 -38.16
C VAL A 577 15.87 -23.39 -38.31
N THR A 578 16.40 -23.10 -39.49
CA THR A 578 17.80 -23.34 -39.86
C THR A 578 18.48 -22.07 -40.39
N ILE A 579 19.75 -22.18 -40.78
CA ILE A 579 20.46 -21.06 -41.42
C ILE A 579 19.86 -20.68 -42.77
N ILE A 580 19.10 -21.59 -43.41
CA ILE A 580 18.38 -21.32 -44.65
C ILE A 580 17.28 -20.28 -44.41
N ASP A 581 16.58 -20.37 -43.28
CA ASP A 581 15.53 -19.42 -42.94
C ASP A 581 16.06 -18.03 -42.61
N LEU A 582 17.17 -18.00 -41.88
CA LEU A 582 17.91 -16.76 -41.63
C LEU A 582 18.34 -16.11 -42.95
N ALA A 583 18.81 -16.90 -43.92
CA ALA A 583 19.19 -16.40 -45.24
C ALA A 583 18.00 -15.88 -46.04
N ASN A 584 16.84 -16.55 -45.97
CA ASN A 584 15.61 -16.13 -46.63
C ASN A 584 15.09 -14.79 -46.08
N ILE A 585 15.04 -14.62 -44.75
CA ILE A 585 14.67 -13.33 -44.14
C ILE A 585 15.64 -12.23 -44.58
N ARG A 586 16.95 -12.53 -44.62
CA ARG A 586 17.96 -11.56 -45.09
C ARG A 586 17.76 -11.18 -46.56
N LEU A 587 17.50 -12.15 -47.45
CA LEU A 587 17.26 -11.89 -48.87
C LEU A 587 15.95 -11.13 -49.11
N TYR A 588 14.92 -11.40 -48.31
CA TYR A 588 13.68 -10.64 -48.31
C TYR A 588 13.91 -9.17 -47.92
N LEU A 589 14.65 -8.92 -46.83
CA LEU A 589 15.00 -7.56 -46.39
C LEU A 589 15.86 -6.80 -47.41
N LEU A 590 16.63 -7.52 -48.24
CA LEU A 590 17.39 -6.96 -49.37
C LEU A 590 16.57 -6.81 -50.66
N GLY A 591 15.27 -7.11 -50.63
CA GLY A 591 14.37 -7.04 -51.78
C GLY A 591 14.68 -8.05 -52.89
N LYS A 592 15.43 -9.12 -52.59
CA LYS A 592 15.85 -10.13 -53.58
C LYS A 592 14.84 -11.25 -53.77
N ILE A 593 14.02 -11.54 -52.76
CA ILE A 593 12.99 -12.59 -52.80
C ILE A 593 11.68 -12.11 -52.14
N LYS A 594 10.59 -12.84 -52.37
CA LYS A 594 9.34 -12.73 -51.60
C LYS A 594 9.18 -14.01 -50.76
N LEU A 595 8.81 -13.85 -49.49
CA LEU A 595 8.43 -14.97 -48.62
C LEU A 595 6.95 -15.33 -48.92
N LYS A 596 6.65 -16.62 -49.15
CA LYS A 596 5.32 -17.11 -49.57
C LYS A 596 4.77 -18.19 -48.64
#